data_AF-A0A3N5IYU4-F1
#
_entry.id   AF-A0A3N5IYU4-F1
#
_cell.length_a   1.000
_cell.length_b   1.000
_cell.length_c   1.000
_cell.angle_alpha   90.00
_cell.angle_beta   90.00
_cell.angle_gamma   90.00
#
_symmetry.space_group_name_H-M   'P 1'
#
loop_
_entity.id
_entity.type
_entity.pdbx_description
1 polymer ?
#
loop_
_entity_poly.entity_id
_entity_poly.type
_entity_poly.pdbx_seq_one_letter_code
_entity_poly.pdbx_strand_id
1 'polypeptide(L)' 'PGESKSVEFTLTPKNLMVIDGDGNLVMESGPIEIAIGGGLPGFIPATSGCSGTTVQVKAN' A
#
# COMPACT_ATOMS: atom_id res chain seq x y z
N PRO A 1 10.42 26.65 -7.41
CA PRO A 1 9.50 26.42 -6.27
C PRO A 1 8.04 26.51 -6.75
N GLY A 2 7.20 25.52 -6.42
CA GLY A 2 5.80 25.45 -6.88
C GLY A 2 5.53 24.45 -8.00
N GLU A 3 6.46 23.55 -8.31
CA GLU A 3 6.21 22.46 -9.26
C GLU A 3 5.32 21.41 -8.61
N SER A 4 4.19 21.12 -9.24
CA SER A 4 3.28 20.03 -8.86
C SER A 4 3.40 18.94 -9.90
N LYS A 5 3.52 17.69 -9.46
CA LYS A 5 3.61 16.53 -10.35
C LYS A 5 2.62 15.47 -9.90
N SER A 6 1.84 14.95 -10.85
CA SER A 6 1.02 13.76 -10.61
C SER A 6 1.90 12.52 -10.69
N VAL A 7 1.72 11.59 -9.74
CA VAL A 7 2.39 10.30 -9.71
C VAL A 7 1.32 9.23 -9.60
N GLU A 8 1.35 8.28 -10.52
CA GLU A 8 0.38 7.19 -10.62
C GLU A 8 1.07 5.86 -10.31
N PHE A 9 0.40 5.03 -9.52
CA PHE A 9 0.86 3.69 -9.17
C PHE A 9 -0.22 2.68 -9.60
N THR A 10 0.20 1.64 -10.30
CA THR A 10 -0.67 0.52 -10.66
C THR A 10 -0.40 -0.65 -9.73
N LEU A 11 -1.40 -1.02 -8.93
CA LEU A 11 -1.35 -2.22 -8.08
C LEU A 11 -1.97 -3.39 -8.83
N THR A 12 -1.25 -4.52 -8.88
CA THR A 12 -1.80 -5.78 -9.38
C THR A 12 -2.05 -6.74 -8.23
N PRO A 13 -2.97 -7.71 -8.38
CA PRO A 13 -3.19 -8.77 -7.40
C PRO A 13 -1.89 -9.46 -6.95
N LYS A 14 -0.93 -9.63 -7.87
CA LYS A 14 0.39 -10.23 -7.58
C LYS A 14 1.21 -9.42 -6.58
N ASN A 15 1.02 -8.11 -6.52
CA ASN A 15 1.69 -7.24 -5.54
C ASN A 15 1.08 -7.33 -4.14
N LEU A 16 -0.13 -7.89 -4.03
CA LEU A 16 -0.89 -8.01 -2.79
C LEU A 16 -0.91 -9.45 -2.25
N MET A 17 -0.20 -10.38 -2.90
CA MET A 17 -0.17 -11.76 -2.45
C MET A 17 0.70 -11.91 -1.21
N VAL A 18 0.24 -12.75 -0.29
CA VAL A 18 0.96 -13.14 0.92
C VAL A 18 1.24 -14.64 0.85
N ILE A 19 2.28 -15.06 1.57
CA ILE A 19 2.58 -16.48 1.75
C ILE A 19 1.79 -16.96 2.96
N ASP A 20 0.91 -17.93 2.78
CA ASP A 20 0.15 -18.54 3.87
C ASP A 20 1.03 -19.47 4.74
N GLY A 21 0.45 -19.99 5.82
CA GLY A 21 1.16 -20.93 6.72
C GLY A 21 1.59 -22.24 6.07
N ASP A 22 1.02 -22.57 4.91
CA ASP A 22 1.31 -23.78 4.13
C ASP A 22 2.36 -23.52 3.02
N GLY A 23 2.83 -22.27 2.89
CA GLY A 23 3.83 -21.87 1.90
C GLY A 23 3.25 -21.53 0.53
N ASN A 24 1.93 -21.39 0.39
CA ASN A 24 1.29 -21.02 -0.86
C ASN A 24 1.20 -19.50 -1.01
N LEU A 25 1.38 -19.02 -2.24
CA LEU A 25 1.08 -17.64 -2.61
C LEU A 25 -0.43 -17.47 -2.77
N VAL A 26 -1.07 -16.77 -1.85
CA VAL A 26 -2.50 -16.52 -1.84
C VAL A 26 -2.81 -15.03 -1.82
N MET A 27 -3.94 -14.65 -2.37
CA MET A 27 -4.47 -13.29 -2.26
C MET A 27 -5.58 -13.30 -1.22
N GLU A 28 -5.36 -12.61 -0.11
CA GLU A 28 -6.39 -12.45 0.91
C GLU A 28 -7.43 -11.41 0.45
N SER A 29 -8.70 -11.72 0.66
CA SER A 29 -9.79 -10.78 0.43
C SER A 29 -9.98 -9.90 1.66
N GLY A 30 -10.13 -8.59 1.46
CA GLY A 30 -10.28 -7.66 2.58
C GLY A 30 -9.85 -6.23 2.27
N PRO A 31 -10.01 -5.32 3.25
CA PRO A 31 -9.48 -3.97 3.15
C PRO A 31 -7.95 -4.00 3.14
N ILE A 32 -7.35 -3.22 2.24
CA ILE A 32 -5.92 -2.93 2.25
C ILE A 32 -5.70 -1.46 2.63
N GLU A 33 -4.65 -1.21 3.39
CA GLU A 33 -4.17 0.14 3.66
C GLU A 33 -3.06 0.49 2.67
N ILE A 34 -3.21 1.60 1.95
CA ILE A 34 -2.22 2.11 1.02
C ILE A 34 -1.67 3.41 1.61
N ALA A 35 -0.37 3.43 1.85
CA ALA A 35 0.34 4.61 2.32
C ALA A 35 1.26 5.14 1.22
N ILE A 36 1.16 6.44 0.93
CA ILE A 36 2.02 7.14 -0.02
C ILE A 36 2.72 8.28 0.74
N GLY A 37 4.05 8.29 0.71
CA GLY A 37 4.83 9.32 1.38
C GLY A 37 6.30 8.95 1.50
N GLY A 38 7.07 9.83 2.13
CA GLY A 38 8.50 9.63 2.38
C GLY A 38 8.80 8.87 3.68
N GLY A 39 7.78 8.36 4.37
CA GLY A 39 7.90 7.68 5.66
C GLY A 39 6.97 6.48 5.76
N LEU A 40 7.41 5.47 6.49
CA LEU A 40 6.58 4.31 6.82
C LEU A 40 5.42 4.77 7.73
N PRO A 41 4.15 4.43 7.41
CA PRO A 41 3.01 4.77 8.26
C PRO A 41 3.20 4.18 9.68
N GLY A 42 2.83 4.97 10.70
CA GLY A 42 2.99 4.59 12.11
C GLY A 42 4.42 4.72 12.66
N PHE A 43 5.42 4.87 11.80
CA PHE A 43 6.76 5.28 12.21
C PHE A 43 6.84 6.80 12.15
N ILE A 44 7.30 7.46 13.22
CA ILE A 44 7.50 8.92 13.26
C ILE A 44 9.00 9.24 13.12
N PRO A 45 9.57 9.32 11.92
CA PRO A 45 10.78 10.08 11.69
C PRO A 45 10.47 11.56 11.86
N ALA A 46 11.42 12.32 12.40
CA ALA A 46 11.29 13.76 12.68
C ALA A 46 10.98 14.66 11.45
N THR A 47 10.79 14.11 10.24
CA THR A 47 10.70 14.92 8.99
C THR A 47 9.87 14.30 7.86
N SER A 48 9.25 13.13 8.02
CA SER A 48 8.56 12.45 6.90
C SER A 48 7.04 12.51 7.04
N GLY A 49 6.37 13.18 6.10
CA GLY A 49 4.92 13.09 5.92
C GLY A 49 4.54 11.76 5.28
N CYS A 50 3.52 11.11 5.83
CA CYS A 50 2.89 9.93 5.28
C CYS A 50 1.39 10.22 5.14
N SER A 51 0.81 9.98 3.96
CA SER A 51 -0.63 10.10 3.73
C SER A 51 -1.19 8.71 3.42
N GLY A 52 -2.06 8.19 4.29
CA GLY A 52 -2.68 6.88 4.17
C GLY A 52 -4.10 6.96 3.67
N THR A 53 -4.53 5.97 2.89
CA THR A 53 -5.93 5.76 2.51
C THR A 53 -6.25 4.27 2.48
N THR A 54 -7.51 3.90 2.79
CA THR A 54 -7.96 2.50 2.80
C THR A 54 -8.74 2.20 1.52
N VAL A 55 -8.41 1.09 0.86
CA VAL A 55 -9.09 0.61 -0.34
C VAL A 55 -9.61 -0.82 -0.09
N GLN A 56 -10.83 -1.11 -0.54
CA GLN A 56 -11.42 -2.44 -0.42
C GLN A 56 -10.99 -3.32 -1.60
N VAL A 57 -10.38 -4.47 -1.32
CA VAL A 57 -9.98 -5.44 -2.35
C VAL A 57 -10.95 -6.61 -2.34
N LYS A 58 -11.59 -6.83 -3.49
CA LYS A 58 -12.45 -8.00 -3.71
C LYS A 58 -11.64 -9.04 -4.49
N ALA A 59 -11.36 -10.19 -3.87
CA ALA A 59 -10.88 -11.35 -4.61
C ALA A 59 -12.04 -11.87 -5.48
N ASN A 60 -11.76 -12.10 -6.76
CA ASN A 60 -12.72 -12.69 -7.71
C ASN A 60 -12.73 -14.20 -7.62
#